data_AF-A0A6P0U4F2-F1
#
_entry.id   AF-A0A6P0U4F2-F1
#
_cell.length_a   1.000
_cell.length_b   1.000
_cell.length_c   1.000
_cell.angle_alpha   90.00
_cell.angle_beta   90.00
_cell.angle_gamma   90.00
#
_symmetry.space_group_name_H-M   'P 1'
#
loop_
_entity.id
_entity.type
_entity.pdbx_description
1 polymer ?
#
loop_
_entity_poly.entity_id
_entity_poly.type
_entity_poly.pdbx_seq_one_letter_code
_entity_poly.pdbx_strand_id
1 'polypeptide(L)'
;MLGKLLGVPILIYLAVAISLPLHLWANISSGLSLSWLFGLYGILIAVCYFLYNASLLLAFLGVTQAWLIATITGIFLFPIMGMIESYTNEAHALIGTDGIRGLLIVSAIIILGLILGSYWVWKAVNRRYQNPNATIISKEQSYWLMGCFHFYLLPLFLLINISNDEKSTYILWNSLIFFCTINLFWFLLVIALLSPQRQSVQDWARYRHQQINNDETAIVKGLAISLKQDLIWGEKSPALVAIGINLVITGLIWSSWILLWHDNDIKLQAILTLILSLNLILIYAAIAQFVLLMKVKKPAIWAVGILGCFIFLPPLALFLLSITPHSNSNLWLFSTFPWLSIRYTSTTIMSMLIAIIAQWSVLTLVTLQLTRKIKKLGKSNSQKLLT
;
A
#
# COMPACT_ATOMS: atom_id res chain seq x y z
N MET A 1 20.94 38.19 -9.70
CA MET A 1 20.31 36.89 -9.40
C MET A 1 21.08 35.69 -9.98
N LEU A 2 21.67 35.79 -11.17
CA LEU A 2 22.51 34.72 -11.77
C LEU A 2 23.61 34.18 -10.84
N GLY A 3 24.35 35.08 -10.14
CA GLY A 3 25.41 34.67 -9.22
C GLY A 3 24.94 33.93 -7.96
N LYS A 4 23.68 34.12 -7.53
CA LYS A 4 23.08 33.36 -6.41
C LYS A 4 22.47 32.02 -6.87
N LEU A 5 22.02 31.95 -8.12
CA LEU A 5 21.58 30.70 -8.76
C LEU A 5 22.75 29.76 -9.09
N LEU A 6 23.90 30.30 -9.47
CA LEU A 6 25.09 29.52 -9.80
C LEU A 6 25.97 29.19 -8.58
N GLY A 7 26.10 30.10 -7.61
CA GLY A 7 27.13 29.98 -6.57
C GLY A 7 26.96 28.78 -5.61
N VAL A 8 25.73 28.41 -5.26
CA VAL A 8 25.48 27.36 -4.26
C VAL A 8 25.51 25.94 -4.86
N PRO A 9 24.98 25.68 -6.07
CA PRO A 9 25.07 24.36 -6.71
C PRO A 9 26.21 24.20 -7.72
N ILE A 10 27.16 25.15 -7.83
CA ILE A 10 28.22 25.13 -8.85
C ILE A 10 28.97 23.79 -8.88
N LEU A 11 29.24 23.21 -7.70
CA LEU A 11 29.91 21.91 -7.55
C LEU A 11 29.09 20.75 -8.14
N ILE A 12 27.76 20.79 -8.02
CA ILE A 12 26.87 19.77 -8.57
C ILE A 12 26.85 19.87 -10.10
N TYR A 13 26.75 21.09 -10.63
CA TYR A 13 26.78 21.30 -12.09
C TYR A 13 28.12 20.85 -12.69
N LEU A 14 29.24 21.16 -12.01
CA LEU A 14 30.58 20.77 -12.44
C LEU A 14 30.76 19.24 -12.35
N ALA A 15 30.26 18.60 -11.28
CA ALA A 15 30.27 17.16 -11.14
C ALA A 15 29.48 16.45 -12.25
N VAL A 16 28.29 16.96 -12.61
CA VAL A 16 27.49 16.43 -13.73
C VAL A 16 28.21 16.64 -15.07
N ALA A 17 28.79 17.83 -15.29
CA ALA A 17 29.51 18.16 -16.51
C ALA A 17 30.76 17.30 -16.74
N ILE A 18 31.43 16.84 -15.67
CA ILE A 18 32.56 15.91 -15.74
C ILE A 18 32.08 14.46 -15.82
N SER A 19 31.05 14.09 -15.06
CA SER A 19 30.55 12.70 -14.98
C SER A 19 29.99 12.21 -16.32
N LEU A 20 29.22 13.04 -17.04
CA LEU A 20 28.62 12.65 -18.33
C LEU A 20 29.66 12.21 -19.39
N PRO A 21 30.69 13.01 -19.73
CA PRO A 21 31.70 12.60 -20.70
C PRO A 21 32.54 11.42 -20.19
N LEU A 22 32.81 11.33 -18.89
CA LEU A 22 33.54 10.20 -18.31
C LEU A 22 32.75 8.89 -18.43
N HIS A 23 31.44 8.89 -18.12
CA HIS A 23 30.57 7.73 -18.26
C HIS A 23 30.40 7.32 -19.72
N LEU A 24 30.30 8.30 -20.63
CA LEU A 24 30.21 8.04 -22.06
C LEU A 24 31.51 7.40 -22.57
N TRP A 25 32.67 7.93 -22.16
CA TRP A 25 33.97 7.36 -22.52
C TRP A 25 34.12 5.95 -21.94
N ALA A 26 33.82 5.74 -20.66
CA ALA A 26 33.87 4.42 -20.01
C ALA A 26 32.94 3.40 -20.68
N ASN A 27 31.73 3.80 -21.11
CA ASN A 27 30.78 2.94 -21.82
C ASN A 27 31.28 2.54 -23.21
N ILE A 28 31.92 3.46 -23.95
CA ILE A 28 32.55 3.14 -25.24
C ILE A 28 33.76 2.22 -25.03
N SER A 29 34.60 2.50 -24.03
CA SER A 29 35.80 1.71 -23.73
C SER A 29 35.48 0.30 -23.24
N SER A 30 34.32 0.06 -22.63
CA SER A 30 33.87 -1.26 -22.20
C SER A 30 33.19 -2.08 -23.31
N GLY A 31 32.98 -1.51 -24.50
CA GLY A 31 32.29 -2.17 -25.61
C GLY A 31 30.78 -2.35 -25.39
N LEU A 32 30.19 -1.68 -24.39
CA LEU A 32 28.76 -1.73 -24.11
C LEU A 32 27.97 -0.86 -25.09
N SER A 33 26.74 -1.26 -25.40
CA SER A 33 25.88 -0.46 -26.28
C SER A 33 25.44 0.84 -25.60
N LEU A 34 25.23 1.90 -26.40
CA LEU A 34 24.74 3.20 -25.92
C LEU A 34 23.38 3.12 -25.21
N SER A 35 22.58 2.09 -25.50
CA SER A 35 21.30 1.83 -24.83
C SER A 35 21.44 1.66 -23.31
N TRP A 36 22.57 1.13 -22.83
CA TRP A 36 22.84 1.02 -21.39
C TRP A 36 22.95 2.36 -20.70
N LEU A 37 23.66 3.28 -21.36
CA LEU A 37 23.83 4.64 -20.87
C LEU A 37 22.50 5.39 -20.86
N PHE A 38 21.72 5.34 -21.95
CA PHE A 38 20.41 6.00 -22.00
C PHE A 38 19.40 5.41 -21.02
N GLY A 39 19.38 4.09 -20.85
CA GLY A 39 18.52 3.42 -19.87
C GLY A 39 18.82 3.88 -18.44
N LEU A 40 20.11 3.94 -18.07
CA LEU A 40 20.56 4.40 -16.76
C LEU A 40 20.17 5.87 -16.49
N TYR A 41 20.48 6.78 -17.42
CA TYR A 41 20.14 8.19 -17.23
C TYR A 41 18.62 8.44 -17.30
N GLY A 42 17.88 7.68 -18.10
CA GLY A 42 16.41 7.72 -18.13
C GLY A 42 15.78 7.34 -16.79
N ILE A 43 16.24 6.22 -16.19
CA ILE A 43 15.82 5.83 -14.85
C ILE A 43 16.21 6.90 -13.83
N LEU A 44 17.44 7.41 -13.87
CA LEU A 44 17.92 8.43 -12.95
C LEU A 44 17.04 9.69 -12.97
N ILE A 45 16.73 10.21 -14.16
CA ILE A 45 15.86 11.38 -14.33
C ILE A 45 14.47 11.09 -13.74
N ALA A 46 13.89 9.93 -14.05
CA ALA A 46 12.57 9.54 -13.54
C ALA A 46 12.57 9.40 -12.00
N VAL A 47 13.62 8.83 -11.41
CA VAL A 47 13.79 8.72 -9.96
C VAL A 47 13.91 10.11 -9.33
N CYS A 48 14.74 10.98 -9.88
CA CYS A 48 14.89 12.36 -9.40
C CYS A 48 13.56 13.11 -9.43
N TYR A 49 12.80 12.99 -10.52
CA TYR A 49 11.48 13.61 -10.64
C TYR A 49 10.50 13.08 -9.59
N PHE A 50 10.46 11.76 -9.38
CA PHE A 50 9.62 11.14 -8.35
C PHE A 50 10.01 11.61 -6.94
N LEU A 51 11.29 11.58 -6.60
CA LEU A 51 11.79 11.98 -5.28
C LEU A 51 11.56 13.47 -5.00
N TYR A 52 11.67 14.33 -6.00
CA TYR A 52 11.37 15.75 -5.85
C TYR A 52 9.89 15.97 -5.50
N ASN A 53 8.97 15.32 -6.23
CA ASN A 53 7.54 15.38 -5.95
C ASN A 53 7.20 14.81 -4.56
N ALA A 54 7.83 13.70 -4.18
CA ALA A 54 7.63 13.09 -2.86
C ALA A 54 8.14 13.99 -1.74
N SER A 55 9.32 14.61 -1.92
CA SER A 55 9.89 15.58 -0.97
C SER A 55 8.96 16.79 -0.79
N LEU A 56 8.42 17.32 -1.89
CA LEU A 56 7.46 18.42 -1.85
C LEU A 56 6.19 18.05 -1.05
N LEU A 57 5.65 16.84 -1.24
CA LEU A 57 4.51 16.36 -0.46
C LEU A 57 4.84 16.28 1.03
N LEU A 58 6.01 15.74 1.38
CA LEU A 58 6.45 15.59 2.76
C LEU A 58 6.64 16.93 3.47
N ALA A 59 7.12 17.95 2.75
CA ALA A 59 7.20 19.32 3.24
C ALA A 59 5.80 19.86 3.61
N PHE A 60 4.78 19.62 2.77
CA PHE A 60 3.39 20.00 3.08
C PHE A 60 2.76 19.19 4.21
N LEU A 61 3.28 18.01 4.52
CA LEU A 61 2.87 17.22 5.69
C LEU A 61 3.56 17.68 6.98
N GLY A 62 4.45 18.68 6.91
CA GLY A 62 5.19 19.20 8.06
C GLY A 62 6.22 18.20 8.60
N VAL A 63 6.67 17.24 7.77
CA VAL A 63 7.70 16.30 8.19
C VAL A 63 9.06 17.00 8.11
N THR A 64 9.61 17.33 9.29
CA THR A 64 10.86 18.08 9.41
C THR A 64 12.10 17.19 9.49
N GLN A 65 11.92 15.88 9.75
CA GLN A 65 13.01 14.94 9.97
C GLN A 65 13.18 14.03 8.76
N ALA A 66 13.81 14.55 7.70
CA ALA A 66 14.04 13.81 6.44
C ALA A 66 14.79 12.48 6.65
N TRP A 67 15.68 12.41 7.65
CA TRP A 67 16.44 11.20 7.97
C TRP A 67 15.55 10.05 8.44
N LEU A 68 14.44 10.31 9.15
CA LEU A 68 13.50 9.26 9.58
C LEU A 68 12.78 8.63 8.39
N ILE A 69 12.46 9.42 7.37
CA ILE A 69 11.84 8.89 6.15
C ILE A 69 12.85 8.06 5.38
N ALA A 70 14.12 8.51 5.30
CA ALA A 70 15.19 7.76 4.66
C ALA A 70 15.45 6.41 5.37
N THR A 71 15.44 6.38 6.71
CA THR A 71 15.62 5.13 7.46
C THR A 71 14.42 4.20 7.31
N ILE A 72 13.20 4.73 7.39
CA ILE A 72 11.97 3.95 7.18
C ILE A 72 11.95 3.38 5.75
N THR A 73 12.24 4.19 4.74
CA THR A 73 12.31 3.72 3.35
C THR A 73 13.41 2.69 3.15
N GLY A 74 14.60 2.85 3.74
CA GLY A 74 15.67 1.86 3.68
C GLY A 74 15.30 0.50 4.30
N ILE A 75 14.69 0.52 5.49
CA ILE A 75 14.21 -0.70 6.19
C ILE A 75 13.14 -1.42 5.35
N PHE A 76 12.27 -0.69 4.67
CA PHE A 76 11.24 -1.28 3.80
C PHE A 76 11.78 -1.71 2.44
N LEU A 77 12.71 -0.98 1.86
CA LEU A 77 13.28 -1.29 0.54
C LEU A 77 14.17 -2.52 0.59
N PHE A 78 14.95 -2.74 1.66
CA PHE A 78 15.86 -3.88 1.75
C PHE A 78 15.18 -5.26 1.54
N PRO A 79 14.10 -5.63 2.27
CA PRO A 79 13.42 -6.91 2.04
C PRO A 79 12.72 -6.94 0.67
N ILE A 80 12.24 -5.79 0.17
CA ILE A 80 11.63 -5.69 -1.16
C ILE A 80 12.69 -5.97 -2.24
N MET A 81 13.90 -5.43 -2.10
CA MET A 81 15.01 -5.64 -3.04
C MET A 81 15.48 -7.10 -3.02
N GLY A 82 15.63 -7.72 -1.84
CA GLY A 82 16.00 -9.14 -1.76
C GLY A 82 14.96 -10.07 -2.36
N MET A 83 13.67 -9.73 -2.25
CA MET A 83 12.61 -10.46 -2.93
C MET A 83 12.63 -10.19 -4.44
N ILE A 84 12.74 -8.94 -4.89
CA ILE A 84 12.85 -8.58 -6.32
C ILE A 84 14.03 -9.28 -6.97
N GLU A 85 15.20 -9.36 -6.31
CA GLU A 85 16.39 -10.04 -6.82
C GLU A 85 16.11 -11.52 -7.14
N SER A 86 15.37 -12.20 -6.25
CA SER A 86 14.95 -13.59 -6.49
C SER A 86 14.02 -13.73 -7.70
N TYR A 87 13.21 -12.70 -8.00
CA TYR A 87 12.33 -12.67 -9.18
C TYR A 87 13.05 -12.25 -10.46
N THR A 88 14.00 -11.32 -10.38
CA THR A 88 14.76 -10.85 -11.54
C THR A 88 15.62 -11.96 -12.10
N ASN A 89 16.22 -12.80 -11.26
CA ASN A 89 17.04 -13.92 -11.73
C ASN A 89 16.23 -14.90 -12.61
N GLU A 90 14.98 -15.18 -12.24
CA GLU A 90 14.06 -16.02 -13.02
C GLU A 90 13.53 -15.27 -14.26
N ALA A 91 13.24 -13.97 -14.15
CA ALA A 91 12.81 -13.16 -15.29
C ALA A 91 13.93 -12.95 -16.34
N HIS A 92 15.18 -12.83 -15.91
CA HIS A 92 16.35 -12.77 -16.79
C HIS A 92 16.55 -14.07 -17.57
N ALA A 93 16.20 -15.22 -17.00
CA ALA A 93 16.20 -16.49 -17.71
C ALA A 93 15.13 -16.54 -18.82
N LEU A 94 14.01 -15.83 -18.66
CA LEU A 94 12.88 -15.84 -19.60
C LEU A 94 12.95 -14.76 -20.70
N ILE A 95 13.45 -13.57 -20.37
CA ILE A 95 13.55 -12.43 -21.31
C ILE A 95 14.65 -12.65 -22.37
N GLY A 96 15.49 -13.68 -22.19
CA GLY A 96 16.57 -14.05 -23.09
C GLY A 96 17.85 -13.26 -22.79
N THR A 97 18.98 -13.87 -23.11
CA THR A 97 20.34 -13.35 -22.89
C THR A 97 20.71 -12.18 -23.81
N ASP A 98 19.79 -11.71 -24.66
CA ASP A 98 19.94 -10.50 -25.48
C ASP A 98 19.94 -9.28 -24.54
N GLY A 99 21.08 -9.01 -23.92
CA GLY A 99 21.23 -8.04 -22.83
C GLY A 99 20.68 -6.64 -23.14
N ILE A 100 20.58 -6.26 -24.41
CA ILE A 100 20.01 -4.97 -24.83
C ILE A 100 18.47 -4.97 -24.78
N ARG A 101 17.81 -6.02 -25.27
CA ARG A 101 16.33 -6.08 -25.29
C ARG A 101 15.76 -6.18 -23.89
N GLY A 102 16.34 -7.05 -23.07
CA GLY A 102 15.92 -7.19 -21.68
C GLY A 102 16.12 -5.92 -20.86
N LEU A 103 17.24 -5.22 -21.05
CA LEU A 103 17.49 -3.94 -20.40
C LEU A 103 16.46 -2.87 -20.79
N LEU A 104 16.12 -2.75 -22.07
CA LEU A 104 15.15 -1.77 -22.53
C LEU A 104 13.75 -2.04 -21.96
N ILE A 105 13.34 -3.31 -21.88
CA ILE A 105 12.05 -3.69 -21.30
C ILE A 105 12.03 -3.37 -19.79
N VAL A 106 13.06 -3.78 -19.05
CA VAL A 106 13.15 -3.53 -17.60
C VAL A 106 13.20 -2.03 -17.29
N SER A 107 14.01 -1.27 -18.02
CA SER A 107 14.09 0.19 -17.85
C SER A 107 12.77 0.87 -18.18
N ALA A 108 12.07 0.45 -19.24
CA ALA A 108 10.75 0.97 -19.57
C ALA A 108 9.71 0.69 -18.48
N ILE A 109 9.69 -0.52 -17.90
CA ILE A 109 8.80 -0.89 -16.79
C ILE A 109 9.07 -0.01 -15.58
N ILE A 110 10.34 0.17 -15.19
CA ILE A 110 10.73 1.02 -14.06
C ILE A 110 10.32 2.48 -14.29
N ILE A 111 10.63 3.03 -15.46
CA ILE A 111 10.28 4.41 -15.82
C ILE A 111 8.76 4.61 -15.78
N LEU A 112 8.00 3.68 -16.34
CA LEU A 112 6.53 3.74 -16.33
C LEU A 112 5.98 3.73 -14.89
N GLY A 113 6.53 2.88 -14.01
CA GLY A 113 6.17 2.85 -12.59
C GLY A 113 6.48 4.18 -11.89
N LEU A 114 7.64 4.78 -12.14
CA LEU A 114 8.04 6.06 -11.56
C LEU A 114 7.19 7.23 -12.08
N ILE A 115 6.82 7.24 -13.35
CA ILE A 115 5.92 8.26 -13.94
C ILE A 115 4.52 8.14 -13.32
N LEU A 116 3.97 6.92 -13.23
CA LEU A 116 2.68 6.67 -12.57
C LEU A 116 2.72 7.10 -11.10
N GLY A 117 3.76 6.72 -10.36
CA GLY A 117 3.96 7.13 -8.97
C GLY A 117 4.03 8.65 -8.84
N SER A 118 4.78 9.32 -9.73
CA SER A 118 4.91 10.78 -9.73
C SER A 118 3.58 11.48 -10.00
N TYR A 119 2.75 10.94 -10.91
CA TYR A 119 1.41 11.46 -11.17
C TYR A 119 0.53 11.45 -9.92
N TRP A 120 0.52 10.32 -9.19
CA TRP A 120 -0.29 10.18 -7.98
C TRP A 120 0.23 11.06 -6.83
N VAL A 121 1.55 11.16 -6.67
CA VAL A 121 2.16 12.09 -5.71
C VAL A 121 1.80 13.53 -6.05
N TRP A 122 1.85 13.91 -7.33
CA TRP A 122 1.46 15.26 -7.76
C TRP A 122 -0.02 15.57 -7.46
N LYS A 123 -0.92 14.61 -7.70
CA LYS A 123 -2.34 14.75 -7.31
C LYS A 123 -2.50 14.97 -5.80
N ALA A 124 -1.76 14.22 -4.98
CA ALA A 124 -1.74 14.38 -3.53
C ALA A 124 -1.20 15.77 -3.11
N VAL A 125 -0.11 16.24 -3.73
CA VAL A 125 0.46 17.58 -3.50
C VAL A 125 -0.57 18.66 -3.81
N ASN A 126 -1.14 18.64 -5.02
CA ASN A 126 -2.08 19.68 -5.45
C ASN A 126 -3.31 19.73 -4.54
N ARG A 127 -3.81 18.58 -4.10
CA ARG A 127 -4.93 18.49 -3.16
C ARG A 127 -4.56 19.04 -1.78
N ARG A 128 -3.39 18.66 -1.26
CA ARG A 128 -2.94 19.10 0.07
C ARG A 128 -2.63 20.59 0.12
N TYR A 129 -2.10 21.13 -0.97
CA TYR A 129 -1.85 22.57 -1.14
C TYR A 129 -3.16 23.38 -1.06
N GLN A 130 -4.21 22.92 -1.74
CA GLN A 130 -5.52 23.58 -1.73
C GLN A 130 -6.26 23.43 -0.39
N ASN A 131 -6.21 22.24 0.23
CA ASN A 131 -6.95 21.93 1.45
C ASN A 131 -6.06 21.25 2.51
N PRO A 132 -5.36 22.02 3.37
CA PRO A 132 -4.42 21.48 4.37
C PRO A 132 -5.08 20.55 5.40
N ASN A 133 -6.37 20.73 5.68
CA ASN A 133 -7.09 19.96 6.69
C ASN A 133 -7.84 18.74 6.12
N ALA A 134 -7.84 18.55 4.80
CA ALA A 134 -8.48 17.42 4.16
C ALA A 134 -7.56 16.18 4.17
N THR A 135 -8.14 15.01 3.86
CA THR A 135 -7.38 13.80 3.55
C THR A 135 -6.47 14.05 2.35
N ILE A 136 -5.31 13.39 2.33
CA ILE A 136 -4.28 13.63 1.32
C ILE A 136 -4.75 13.15 -0.06
N ILE A 137 -5.54 12.08 -0.09
CA ILE A 137 -6.16 11.50 -1.29
C ILE A 137 -7.68 11.40 -1.06
N SER A 138 -8.48 11.55 -2.12
CA SER A 138 -9.93 11.30 -2.06
C SER A 138 -10.26 9.80 -2.14
N LYS A 139 -11.49 9.42 -1.77
CA LYS A 139 -11.92 8.01 -1.88
C LYS A 139 -11.89 7.51 -3.32
N GLU A 140 -12.42 8.31 -4.24
CA GLU A 140 -12.36 8.01 -5.68
C GLU A 140 -10.92 7.86 -6.19
N GLN A 141 -10.05 8.79 -5.84
CA GLN A 141 -8.64 8.73 -6.22
C GLN A 141 -7.97 7.48 -5.65
N SER A 142 -8.36 7.03 -4.45
CA SER A 142 -7.84 5.78 -3.87
C SER A 142 -8.23 4.54 -4.69
N TYR A 143 -9.46 4.49 -5.24
CA TYR A 143 -9.93 3.36 -6.06
C TYR A 143 -9.13 3.25 -7.36
N TRP A 144 -8.92 4.38 -8.04
CA TRP A 144 -8.11 4.44 -9.24
C TRP A 144 -6.63 4.15 -8.97
N LEU A 145 -6.07 4.71 -7.89
CA LEU A 145 -4.69 4.43 -7.46
C LEU A 145 -4.50 2.92 -7.23
N MET A 146 -5.46 2.29 -6.55
CA MET A 146 -5.41 0.87 -6.23
C MET A 146 -5.45 0.02 -7.51
N GLY A 147 -6.40 0.30 -8.40
CA GLY A 147 -6.50 -0.39 -9.70
C GLY A 147 -5.24 -0.24 -10.55
N CYS A 148 -4.72 0.99 -10.70
CA CYS A 148 -3.50 1.25 -11.47
C CYS A 148 -2.27 0.54 -10.90
N PHE A 149 -2.08 0.56 -9.58
CA PHE A 149 -0.94 -0.11 -8.93
C PHE A 149 -0.98 -1.63 -9.14
N HIS A 150 -2.16 -2.23 -8.98
CA HIS A 150 -2.33 -3.68 -9.11
C HIS A 150 -2.24 -4.12 -10.57
N PHE A 151 -2.79 -3.33 -11.50
CA PHE A 151 -2.68 -3.58 -12.93
C PHE A 151 -1.24 -3.44 -13.43
N TYR A 152 -0.47 -2.49 -12.89
CA TYR A 152 0.96 -2.36 -13.19
C TYR A 152 1.79 -3.55 -12.68
N LEU A 153 1.45 -4.10 -11.52
CA LEU A 153 2.16 -5.26 -10.97
C LEU A 153 1.83 -6.55 -11.72
N LEU A 154 0.59 -6.75 -12.16
CA LEU A 154 0.10 -8.01 -12.71
C LEU A 154 0.99 -8.61 -13.86
N PRO A 155 1.47 -7.83 -14.86
CA PRO A 155 2.34 -8.36 -15.91
C PRO A 155 3.63 -9.01 -15.40
N LEU A 156 4.23 -8.48 -14.33
CA LEU A 156 5.45 -9.04 -13.73
C LEU A 156 5.21 -10.49 -13.27
N PHE A 157 4.05 -10.76 -12.70
CA PHE A 157 3.68 -12.09 -12.18
C PHE A 157 3.15 -13.02 -13.27
N LEU A 158 2.49 -12.49 -14.30
CA LEU A 158 2.09 -13.26 -15.48
C LEU A 158 3.29 -13.76 -16.28
N LEU A 159 4.33 -12.94 -16.41
CA LEU A 159 5.57 -13.31 -17.11
C LEU A 159 6.19 -14.57 -16.49
N ILE A 160 6.19 -14.67 -15.16
CA ILE A 160 6.81 -15.78 -14.42
C ILE A 160 6.00 -17.08 -14.53
N ASN A 161 4.67 -17.02 -14.73
CA ASN A 161 3.79 -18.20 -14.85
C ASN A 161 4.11 -19.06 -16.09
N ILE A 162 4.82 -18.53 -17.08
CA ILE A 162 5.08 -19.21 -18.37
C ILE A 162 6.28 -20.18 -18.27
N SER A 163 7.14 -20.07 -17.25
CA SER A 163 8.33 -20.91 -17.10
C SER A 163 8.21 -21.94 -15.97
N ASN A 164 8.29 -23.23 -16.34
CA ASN A 164 8.64 -24.42 -15.53
C ASN A 164 7.47 -25.24 -14.94
N ASP A 165 7.18 -26.38 -15.57
CA ASP A 165 6.18 -27.38 -15.14
C ASP A 165 6.50 -28.03 -13.78
N GLU A 166 7.77 -28.17 -13.39
CA GLU A 166 8.17 -28.83 -12.12
C GLU A 166 8.27 -27.87 -10.90
N LYS A 167 8.38 -26.55 -11.12
CA LYS A 167 8.55 -25.54 -10.05
C LYS A 167 7.30 -24.68 -9.79
N SER A 168 6.20 -24.95 -10.48
CA SER A 168 4.99 -24.11 -10.50
C SER A 168 4.45 -23.81 -9.08
N THR A 169 4.33 -24.82 -8.22
CA THR A 169 3.83 -24.66 -6.85
C THR A 169 4.72 -23.76 -5.99
N TYR A 170 6.04 -23.90 -6.08
CA TYR A 170 6.99 -23.09 -5.31
C TYR A 170 6.94 -21.61 -5.75
N ILE A 171 6.82 -21.38 -7.05
CA ILE A 171 6.71 -20.05 -7.66
C ILE A 171 5.42 -19.35 -7.21
N LEU A 172 4.29 -20.06 -7.22
CA LEU A 172 3.00 -19.52 -6.74
C LEU A 172 3.12 -19.08 -5.28
N TRP A 173 3.69 -19.91 -4.40
CA TRP A 173 3.82 -19.57 -2.99
C TRP A 173 4.73 -18.38 -2.72
N ASN A 174 5.89 -18.32 -3.38
CA ASN A 174 6.75 -17.13 -3.31
C ASN A 174 5.98 -15.89 -3.74
N SER A 175 5.31 -15.97 -4.90
CA SER A 175 4.54 -14.88 -5.48
C SER A 175 3.46 -14.37 -4.55
N LEU A 176 2.71 -15.27 -3.92
CA LEU A 176 1.70 -14.92 -2.92
C LEU A 176 2.32 -14.29 -1.67
N ILE A 177 3.45 -14.79 -1.17
CA ILE A 177 4.14 -14.21 -0.02
C ILE A 177 4.60 -12.78 -0.34
N PHE A 178 5.24 -12.58 -1.49
CA PHE A 178 5.73 -11.28 -1.93
C PHE A 178 4.58 -10.29 -2.11
N PHE A 179 3.54 -10.70 -2.84
CA PHE A 179 2.35 -9.89 -3.08
C PHE A 179 1.61 -9.52 -1.79
N CYS A 180 1.32 -10.48 -0.91
CA CYS A 180 0.63 -10.19 0.36
C CYS A 180 1.44 -9.24 1.24
N THR A 181 2.77 -9.37 1.24
CA THR A 181 3.67 -8.51 1.99
C THR A 181 3.68 -7.08 1.44
N ILE A 182 3.80 -6.91 0.12
CA ILE A 182 3.72 -5.58 -0.52
C ILE A 182 2.37 -4.94 -0.25
N ASN A 183 1.28 -5.71 -0.37
CA ASN A 183 -0.06 -5.21 -0.10
C ASN A 183 -0.24 -4.72 1.33
N LEU A 184 0.26 -5.45 2.32
CA LEU A 184 0.20 -5.00 3.70
C LEU A 184 0.77 -3.58 3.84
N PHE A 185 1.97 -3.33 3.31
CA PHE A 185 2.62 -2.02 3.41
C PHE A 185 1.96 -0.96 2.54
N TRP A 186 1.55 -1.31 1.32
CA TRP A 186 0.83 -0.41 0.43
C TRP A 186 -0.49 0.05 1.04
N PHE A 187 -1.26 -0.86 1.63
CA PHE A 187 -2.49 -0.51 2.31
C PHE A 187 -2.26 0.27 3.61
N LEU A 188 -1.19 0.02 4.36
CA LEU A 188 -0.85 0.88 5.52
C LEU A 188 -0.61 2.33 5.09
N LEU A 189 0.05 2.54 3.96
CA LEU A 189 0.22 3.86 3.36
C LEU A 189 -1.15 4.44 2.95
N VAL A 190 -1.98 3.70 2.22
CA VAL A 190 -3.32 4.17 1.81
C VAL A 190 -4.22 4.48 3.00
N ILE A 191 -4.19 3.66 4.06
CA ILE A 191 -4.89 3.91 5.33
C ILE A 191 -4.45 5.25 5.91
N ALA A 192 -3.15 5.53 5.95
CA ALA A 192 -2.64 6.80 6.46
C ALA A 192 -3.04 8.01 5.60
N LEU A 193 -3.09 7.85 4.28
CA LEU A 193 -3.45 8.94 3.35
C LEU A 193 -4.96 9.22 3.30
N LEU A 194 -5.79 8.19 3.53
CA LEU A 194 -7.24 8.25 3.35
C LEU A 194 -8.02 8.44 4.67
N SER A 195 -7.47 8.04 5.81
CA SER A 195 -8.22 8.04 7.07
C SER A 195 -8.42 9.45 7.63
N PRO A 196 -9.66 9.96 7.74
CA PRO A 196 -9.93 11.28 8.28
C PRO A 196 -9.66 11.35 9.79
N GLN A 197 -9.22 12.52 10.25
CA GLN A 197 -9.02 12.81 11.66
C GLN A 197 -10.36 12.99 12.41
N ARG A 198 -10.29 12.98 13.74
CA ARG A 198 -11.44 13.10 14.64
C ARG A 198 -12.37 14.27 14.33
N GLN A 199 -11.84 15.45 14.00
CA GLN A 199 -12.64 16.64 13.74
C GLN A 199 -13.52 16.45 12.50
N SER A 200 -12.94 16.02 11.39
CA SER A 200 -13.67 15.77 10.13
C SER A 200 -14.79 14.74 10.31
N VAL A 201 -14.52 13.64 11.03
CA VAL A 201 -15.54 12.62 11.32
C VAL A 201 -16.60 13.11 12.30
N GLN A 202 -16.24 13.98 13.25
CA GLN A 202 -17.21 14.58 14.18
C GLN A 202 -18.15 15.53 13.44
N ASP A 203 -17.61 16.38 12.55
CA ASP A 203 -18.41 17.29 11.73
C ASP A 203 -19.35 16.49 10.82
N TRP A 204 -18.83 15.46 10.17
CA TRP A 204 -19.63 14.53 9.39
C TRP A 204 -20.77 13.90 10.22
N ALA A 205 -20.44 13.34 11.39
CA ALA A 205 -21.43 12.69 12.25
C ALA A 205 -22.52 13.66 12.75
N ARG A 206 -22.19 14.94 12.92
CA ARG A 206 -23.13 15.98 13.38
C ARG A 206 -24.00 16.53 12.25
N TYR A 207 -23.42 16.81 11.08
CA TYR A 207 -24.09 17.51 9.98
C TYR A 207 -24.76 16.59 8.95
N ARG A 208 -24.51 15.27 8.99
CA ARG A 208 -25.16 14.31 8.07
C ARG A 208 -26.68 14.38 8.06
N HIS A 209 -27.29 14.73 9.19
CA HIS A 209 -28.75 14.82 9.32
C HIS A 209 -29.32 16.09 8.68
N GLN A 210 -28.52 17.15 8.55
CA GLN A 210 -28.93 18.40 7.89
C GLN A 210 -28.87 18.29 6.37
N GLN A 211 -27.92 17.55 5.81
CA GLN A 211 -27.87 17.27 4.36
C GLN A 211 -29.11 16.51 3.87
N ILE A 212 -29.73 15.69 4.71
CA ILE A 212 -30.95 14.93 4.36
C ILE A 212 -32.18 15.84 4.27
N ASN A 213 -32.22 16.93 5.05
CA ASN A 213 -33.39 17.82 5.11
C ASN A 213 -33.46 18.82 3.95
N ASN A 214 -32.35 19.09 3.26
CA ASN A 214 -32.30 20.07 2.17
C ASN A 214 -32.55 19.46 0.79
N ASP A 215 -32.42 18.14 0.65
CA ASP A 215 -32.71 17.42 -0.60
C ASP A 215 -34.12 16.82 -0.54
N GLU A 216 -35.13 17.49 -1.12
CA GLU A 216 -36.49 16.94 -1.26
C GLU A 216 -36.52 15.57 -1.97
N THR A 217 -35.53 15.30 -2.82
CA THR A 217 -35.36 13.99 -3.50
C THR A 217 -34.77 12.90 -2.59
N ALA A 218 -34.12 13.25 -1.48
CA ALA A 218 -33.56 12.30 -0.52
C ALA A 218 -34.62 11.74 0.43
N ILE A 219 -35.71 12.50 0.67
CA ILE A 219 -36.88 12.02 1.43
C ILE A 219 -37.52 10.83 0.71
N VAL A 220 -37.55 10.86 -0.64
CA VAL A 220 -38.06 9.76 -1.48
C VAL A 220 -37.06 8.60 -1.61
N LYS A 221 -35.75 8.88 -1.62
CA LYS A 221 -34.70 7.85 -1.80
C LYS A 221 -34.31 7.08 -0.53
N GLY A 222 -34.88 7.39 0.63
CA GLY A 222 -34.64 6.63 1.86
C GLY A 222 -33.25 6.85 2.48
N LEU A 223 -33.25 7.05 3.80
CA LEU A 223 -32.08 7.41 4.62
C LEU A 223 -30.89 6.42 4.52
N ALA A 224 -31.14 5.18 4.10
CA ALA A 224 -30.12 4.17 3.90
C ALA A 224 -29.31 4.36 2.60
N ILE A 225 -29.90 4.95 1.55
CA ILE A 225 -29.25 5.12 0.25
C ILE A 225 -28.26 6.30 0.31
N SER A 226 -28.64 7.41 0.94
CA SER A 226 -27.74 8.56 1.14
C SER A 226 -26.52 8.21 2.01
N LEU A 227 -26.71 7.40 3.07
CA LEU A 227 -25.61 6.96 3.94
C LEU A 227 -24.61 6.05 3.21
N LYS A 228 -25.09 5.14 2.35
CA LYS A 228 -24.21 4.29 1.54
C LYS A 228 -23.39 5.14 0.57
N GLN A 229 -24.03 6.06 -0.15
CA GLN A 229 -23.35 6.94 -1.10
C GLN A 229 -22.30 7.82 -0.41
N ASP A 230 -22.64 8.36 0.76
CA ASP A 230 -21.73 9.20 1.55
C ASP A 230 -20.57 8.40 2.18
N LEU A 231 -20.75 7.13 2.54
CA LEU A 231 -19.64 6.27 2.97
C LEU A 231 -18.68 5.92 1.82
N ILE A 232 -19.20 5.74 0.61
CA ILE A 232 -18.41 5.35 -0.57
C ILE A 232 -17.67 6.56 -1.15
N TRP A 233 -18.33 7.72 -1.22
CA TRP A 233 -17.81 8.90 -1.94
C TRP A 233 -17.47 10.07 -1.01
N GLY A 234 -18.11 10.16 0.16
CA GLY A 234 -17.96 11.29 1.07
C GLY A 234 -16.57 11.38 1.69
N GLU A 235 -15.96 12.57 1.59
CA GLU A 235 -14.56 12.78 1.99
C GLU A 235 -14.38 12.85 3.52
N LYS A 236 -15.40 13.30 4.24
CA LYS A 236 -15.36 13.45 5.71
C LYS A 236 -15.84 12.19 6.44
N SER A 237 -16.45 11.26 5.73
CA SER A 237 -16.99 10.05 6.30
C SER A 237 -15.88 9.02 6.57
N PRO A 238 -16.07 8.09 7.53
CA PRO A 238 -15.05 7.12 7.92
C PRO A 238 -14.44 6.39 6.71
N ALA A 239 -13.12 6.16 6.73
CA ALA A 239 -12.43 5.58 5.59
C ALA A 239 -12.62 4.06 5.44
N LEU A 240 -13.18 3.38 6.45
CA LEU A 240 -13.26 1.93 6.49
C LEU A 240 -13.95 1.31 5.26
N VAL A 241 -15.07 1.90 4.80
CA VAL A 241 -15.79 1.39 3.62
C VAL A 241 -14.97 1.58 2.34
N ALA A 242 -14.31 2.72 2.19
CA ALA A 242 -13.45 2.99 1.04
C ALA A 242 -12.24 2.04 1.01
N ILE A 243 -11.64 1.75 2.17
CA ILE A 243 -10.57 0.75 2.26
C ILE A 243 -11.10 -0.65 1.92
N GLY A 244 -12.31 -0.99 2.36
CA GLY A 244 -12.99 -2.22 1.96
C GLY A 244 -13.16 -2.34 0.44
N ILE A 245 -13.56 -1.27 -0.25
CA ILE A 245 -13.68 -1.26 -1.72
C ILE A 245 -12.31 -1.44 -2.38
N ASN A 246 -11.27 -0.76 -1.90
CA ASN A 246 -9.91 -0.97 -2.39
C ASN A 246 -9.43 -2.42 -2.23
N LEU A 247 -9.78 -3.06 -1.11
CA LEU A 247 -9.48 -4.48 -0.87
C LEU A 247 -10.28 -5.40 -1.80
N VAL A 248 -11.53 -5.06 -2.13
CA VAL A 248 -12.31 -5.82 -3.12
C VAL A 248 -11.70 -5.70 -4.51
N ILE A 249 -11.30 -4.50 -4.96
CA ILE A 249 -10.60 -4.29 -6.24
C ILE A 249 -9.34 -5.16 -6.29
N THR A 250 -8.54 -5.11 -5.23
CA THR A 250 -7.35 -5.95 -5.08
C THR A 250 -7.68 -7.43 -5.15
N GLY A 251 -8.67 -7.87 -4.36
CA GLY A 251 -9.09 -9.26 -4.30
C GLY A 251 -9.56 -9.79 -5.64
N LEU A 252 -10.29 -8.98 -6.43
CA LEU A 252 -10.77 -9.37 -7.77
C LEU A 252 -9.63 -9.54 -8.77
N ILE A 253 -8.68 -8.59 -8.84
CA ILE A 253 -7.55 -8.67 -9.78
C ILE A 253 -6.72 -9.92 -9.51
N TRP A 254 -6.42 -10.20 -8.24
CA TRP A 254 -5.54 -11.30 -7.87
C TRP A 254 -6.25 -12.65 -7.80
N SER A 255 -7.54 -12.70 -7.47
CA SER A 255 -8.31 -13.94 -7.60
C SER A 255 -8.38 -14.38 -9.06
N SER A 256 -8.56 -13.44 -10.00
CA SER A 256 -8.50 -13.75 -11.43
C SER A 256 -7.15 -14.35 -11.84
N TRP A 257 -6.03 -13.81 -11.34
CA TRP A 257 -4.71 -14.38 -11.60
C TRP A 257 -4.53 -15.79 -11.00
N ILE A 258 -4.95 -16.02 -9.76
CA ILE A 258 -4.88 -17.34 -9.10
C ILE A 258 -5.70 -18.38 -9.87
N LEU A 259 -6.86 -18.01 -10.41
CA LEU A 259 -7.72 -18.92 -11.16
C LEU A 259 -7.10 -19.38 -12.49
N LEU A 260 -6.20 -18.59 -13.07
CA LEU A 260 -5.46 -18.94 -14.29
C LEU A 260 -4.37 -19.98 -14.06
N TRP A 261 -4.06 -20.34 -12.81
CA TRP A 261 -3.08 -21.38 -12.50
C TRP A 261 -3.58 -22.76 -12.95
N HIS A 262 -2.68 -23.67 -13.35
CA HIS A 262 -3.08 -24.99 -13.85
C HIS A 262 -3.56 -25.92 -12.72
N ASP A 263 -2.80 -25.99 -11.62
CA ASP A 263 -3.07 -26.88 -10.49
C ASP A 263 -4.31 -26.44 -9.69
N ASN A 264 -5.32 -27.32 -9.61
CA ASN A 264 -6.59 -27.03 -8.92
C ASN A 264 -6.52 -27.24 -7.40
N ASP A 265 -5.63 -28.10 -6.91
CA ASP A 265 -5.59 -28.46 -5.49
C ASP A 265 -5.08 -27.28 -4.64
N ILE A 266 -4.26 -26.43 -5.24
CA ILE A 266 -3.61 -25.30 -4.58
C ILE A 266 -4.46 -24.01 -4.65
N LYS A 267 -5.36 -23.89 -5.63
CA LYS A 267 -6.16 -22.67 -5.87
C LYS A 267 -6.95 -22.24 -4.64
N LEU A 268 -7.60 -23.21 -3.97
CA LEU A 268 -8.40 -22.91 -2.80
C LEU A 268 -7.54 -22.34 -1.67
N GLN A 269 -6.38 -22.96 -1.39
CA GLN A 269 -5.46 -22.52 -0.35
C GLN A 269 -4.86 -21.13 -0.66
N ALA A 270 -4.57 -20.85 -1.93
CA ALA A 270 -4.14 -19.54 -2.40
C ALA A 270 -5.22 -18.46 -2.20
N ILE A 271 -6.48 -18.76 -2.57
CA ILE A 271 -7.62 -17.84 -2.39
C ILE A 271 -7.89 -17.59 -0.91
N LEU A 272 -7.86 -18.63 -0.07
CA LEU A 272 -8.05 -18.48 1.38
C LEU A 272 -6.97 -17.57 1.99
N THR A 273 -5.76 -17.62 1.47
CA THR A 273 -4.64 -16.80 1.92
C THR A 273 -4.79 -15.34 1.51
N LEU A 274 -5.23 -15.13 0.28
CA LEU A 274 -5.64 -13.81 -0.19
C LEU A 274 -6.70 -13.23 0.76
N ILE A 275 -7.77 -13.98 1.03
CA ILE A 275 -8.85 -13.55 1.94
C ILE A 275 -8.31 -13.22 3.33
N LEU A 276 -7.47 -14.09 3.90
CA LEU A 276 -6.87 -13.92 5.22
C LEU A 276 -5.99 -12.65 5.29
N SER A 277 -5.22 -12.36 4.23
CA SER A 277 -4.40 -11.15 4.14
C SER A 277 -5.24 -9.88 4.04
N LEU A 278 -6.28 -9.88 3.20
CA LEU A 278 -7.15 -8.71 2.99
C LEU A 278 -8.00 -8.42 4.23
N ASN A 279 -8.50 -9.45 4.91
CA ASN A 279 -9.21 -9.31 6.19
C ASN A 279 -8.32 -8.70 7.27
N LEU A 280 -7.05 -9.15 7.38
CA LEU A 280 -6.10 -8.58 8.33
C LEU A 280 -5.87 -7.08 8.07
N ILE A 281 -5.71 -6.68 6.82
CA ILE A 281 -5.58 -5.28 6.43
C ILE A 281 -6.83 -4.47 6.80
N LEU A 282 -8.03 -5.05 6.60
CA LEU A 282 -9.28 -4.39 6.97
C LEU A 282 -9.42 -4.20 8.50
N ILE A 283 -8.90 -5.14 9.28
CA ILE A 283 -8.81 -5.00 10.75
C ILE A 283 -7.88 -3.84 11.11
N TYR A 284 -6.70 -3.75 10.47
CA TYR A 284 -5.77 -2.63 10.69
C TYR A 284 -6.37 -1.29 10.30
N ALA A 285 -7.13 -1.22 9.21
CA ALA A 285 -7.89 -0.03 8.83
C ALA A 285 -8.91 0.38 9.92
N ALA A 286 -9.64 -0.59 10.47
CA ALA A 286 -10.61 -0.33 11.53
C ALA A 286 -9.94 0.15 12.83
N ILE A 287 -8.83 -0.47 13.22
CA ILE A 287 -8.03 -0.06 14.38
C ILE A 287 -7.44 1.34 14.16
N ALA A 288 -6.85 1.61 12.99
CA ALA A 288 -6.30 2.91 12.63
C ALA A 288 -7.37 4.02 12.78
N GLN A 289 -8.53 3.83 12.14
CA GLN A 289 -9.63 4.76 12.24
C GLN A 289 -10.10 4.93 13.69
N PHE A 290 -10.17 3.85 14.48
CA PHE A 290 -10.56 3.92 15.88
C PHE A 290 -9.60 4.77 16.73
N VAL A 291 -8.29 4.58 16.54
CA VAL A 291 -7.23 5.34 17.22
C VAL A 291 -7.26 6.82 16.79
N LEU A 292 -7.47 7.10 15.50
CA LEU A 292 -7.59 8.47 15.00
C LEU A 292 -8.78 9.25 15.61
N LEU A 293 -9.81 8.54 16.10
CA LEU A 293 -10.93 9.14 16.82
C LEU A 293 -10.69 9.32 18.33
N MET A 294 -9.56 8.87 18.89
CA MET A 294 -9.24 9.05 20.30
C MET A 294 -8.95 10.51 20.65
N LYS A 295 -9.23 10.89 21.90
CA LYS A 295 -8.90 12.22 22.43
C LYS A 295 -7.45 12.23 22.93
N VAL A 296 -6.49 12.18 22.01
CA VAL A 296 -5.06 12.21 22.34
C VAL A 296 -4.33 13.28 21.52
N LYS A 297 -3.20 13.78 22.04
CA LYS A 297 -2.31 14.66 21.28
C LYS A 297 -1.65 13.85 20.16
N LYS A 298 -1.71 14.35 18.92
CA LYS A 298 -1.13 13.72 17.72
C LYS A 298 -1.56 12.25 17.52
N PRO A 299 -2.85 11.96 17.28
CA PRO A 299 -3.38 10.60 17.21
C PRO A 299 -2.77 9.74 16.07
N ALA A 300 -2.24 10.36 15.02
CA ALA A 300 -1.54 9.66 13.95
C ALA A 300 -0.28 8.92 14.45
N ILE A 301 0.47 9.51 15.39
CA ILE A 301 1.66 8.87 15.98
C ILE A 301 1.26 7.66 16.81
N TRP A 302 0.18 7.77 17.58
CA TRP A 302 -0.39 6.64 18.32
C TRP A 302 -0.89 5.53 17.40
N ALA A 303 -1.52 5.88 16.28
CA ALA A 303 -1.95 4.89 15.29
C ALA A 303 -0.75 4.12 14.71
N VAL A 304 0.32 4.83 14.33
CA VAL A 304 1.57 4.20 13.84
C VAL A 304 2.18 3.31 14.92
N GLY A 305 2.29 3.77 16.17
CA GLY A 305 2.87 2.99 17.26
C GLY A 305 2.06 1.74 17.60
N ILE A 306 0.73 1.85 17.70
CA ILE A 306 -0.16 0.73 18.00
C ILE A 306 -0.16 -0.29 16.86
N LEU A 307 -0.30 0.17 15.60
CA LEU A 307 -0.24 -0.73 14.44
C LEU A 307 1.14 -1.38 14.31
N GLY A 308 2.22 -0.62 14.49
CA GLY A 308 3.57 -1.16 14.48
C GLY A 308 3.76 -2.24 15.54
N CYS A 309 3.23 -2.04 16.74
CA CYS A 309 3.21 -3.06 17.78
C CYS A 309 2.44 -4.31 17.33
N PHE A 310 1.22 -4.16 16.82
CA PHE A 310 0.45 -5.30 16.30
C PHE A 310 1.11 -5.99 15.10
N ILE A 311 1.93 -5.28 14.35
CA ILE A 311 2.61 -5.83 13.17
C ILE A 311 3.85 -6.62 13.56
N PHE A 312 4.69 -6.09 14.45
CA PHE A 312 6.00 -6.67 14.75
C PHE A 312 6.02 -7.53 16.00
N LEU A 313 5.18 -7.24 17.00
CA LEU A 313 5.21 -7.96 18.28
C LEU A 313 4.81 -9.44 18.15
N PRO A 314 3.75 -9.83 17.42
CA PRO A 314 3.38 -11.25 17.33
C PRO A 314 4.46 -12.11 16.64
N PRO A 315 5.02 -11.74 15.47
CA PRO A 315 6.09 -12.51 14.84
C PRO A 315 7.36 -12.55 15.71
N LEU A 316 7.70 -11.44 16.37
CA LEU A 316 8.87 -11.38 17.26
C LEU A 316 8.70 -12.29 18.48
N ALA A 317 7.51 -12.32 19.09
CA ALA A 317 7.22 -13.22 20.21
C ALA A 317 7.29 -14.69 19.78
N LEU A 318 6.73 -15.06 18.62
CA LEU A 318 6.82 -16.42 18.09
C LEU A 318 8.28 -16.81 17.80
N PHE A 319 9.06 -15.90 17.21
CA PHE A 319 10.47 -16.14 16.91
C PHE A 319 11.30 -16.32 18.18
N LEU A 320 11.08 -15.50 19.21
CA LEU A 320 11.74 -15.62 20.52
C LEU A 320 11.42 -16.95 21.23
N LEU A 321 10.22 -17.51 20.99
CA LEU A 321 9.81 -18.81 21.49
C LEU A 321 10.29 -19.98 20.62
N SER A 322 11.13 -19.73 19.60
CA SER A 322 11.57 -20.71 18.61
C SER A 322 10.41 -21.38 17.85
N ILE A 323 9.25 -20.72 17.77
CA ILE A 323 8.09 -21.17 17.01
C ILE A 323 8.24 -20.63 15.59
N THR A 324 8.79 -21.46 14.70
CA THR A 324 8.97 -21.08 13.29
C THR A 324 7.74 -21.48 12.46
N PRO A 325 7.53 -20.85 11.29
CA PRO A 325 6.48 -21.25 10.36
C PRO A 325 6.61 -22.71 9.90
N HIS A 326 7.83 -23.26 9.94
CA HIS A 326 8.11 -24.64 9.61
C HIS A 326 7.69 -25.61 10.72
N SER A 327 7.95 -25.26 11.99
CA SER A 327 7.67 -26.15 13.12
C SER A 327 6.20 -26.14 13.56
N ASN A 328 5.54 -24.97 13.56
CA ASN A 328 4.13 -24.84 13.93
C ASN A 328 3.40 -23.85 13.03
N SER A 329 3.06 -24.27 11.81
CA SER A 329 2.44 -23.39 10.81
C SER A 329 1.06 -22.85 11.24
N ASN A 330 0.29 -23.59 12.04
CA ASN A 330 -1.05 -23.15 12.47
C ASN A 330 -1.04 -21.92 13.39
N LEU A 331 -0.03 -21.75 14.25
CA LEU A 331 0.07 -20.57 15.13
C LEU A 331 0.41 -19.30 14.35
N TRP A 332 1.16 -19.45 13.27
CA TRP A 332 1.51 -18.34 12.39
C TRP A 332 0.30 -17.80 11.60
N LEU A 333 -0.76 -18.59 11.42
CA LEU A 333 -2.02 -18.11 10.81
C LEU A 333 -2.73 -17.03 11.63
N PHE A 334 -2.45 -16.96 12.94
CA PHE A 334 -2.98 -15.92 13.84
C PHE A 334 -2.01 -14.75 14.05
N SER A 335 -0.84 -14.80 13.41
CA SER A 335 0.17 -13.75 13.43
C SER A 335 -0.08 -12.72 12.32
N THR A 336 0.81 -11.74 12.20
CA THR A 336 0.77 -10.65 11.21
C THR A 336 1.05 -11.11 9.78
N PHE A 337 1.82 -12.19 9.64
CA PHE A 337 2.28 -12.69 8.34
C PHE A 337 1.79 -14.13 8.13
N PRO A 338 0.47 -14.37 8.09
CA PRO A 338 -0.05 -15.72 8.04
C PRO A 338 0.29 -16.46 6.75
N TRP A 339 0.53 -15.73 5.66
CA TRP A 339 0.99 -16.26 4.37
C TRP A 339 2.38 -16.91 4.42
N LEU A 340 3.21 -16.64 5.45
CA LEU A 340 4.50 -17.34 5.61
C LEU A 340 4.32 -18.83 5.94
N SER A 341 3.18 -19.21 6.50
CA SER A 341 2.87 -20.58 6.92
C SER A 341 2.53 -21.50 5.75
N ILE A 342 2.18 -20.91 4.60
CA ILE A 342 1.49 -21.61 3.51
C ILE A 342 2.35 -22.61 2.74
N ARG A 343 3.67 -22.39 2.76
CA ARG A 343 4.64 -23.25 2.09
C ARG A 343 4.74 -24.63 2.74
N TYR A 344 4.29 -24.74 3.99
CA TYR A 344 4.56 -25.91 4.81
C TYR A 344 3.33 -26.81 4.88
N THR A 345 3.55 -28.09 4.64
CA THR A 345 2.54 -29.16 4.52
C THR A 345 1.67 -29.37 5.77
N SER A 346 1.97 -28.69 6.89
CA SER A 346 1.19 -28.81 8.14
C SER A 346 -0.02 -27.86 8.22
N THR A 347 -0.17 -26.89 7.31
CA THR A 347 -1.35 -26.01 7.29
C THR A 347 -2.56 -26.69 6.67
N THR A 348 -3.51 -27.10 7.49
CA THR A 348 -4.80 -27.62 7.02
C THR A 348 -5.74 -26.49 6.59
N ILE A 349 -6.53 -26.69 5.53
CA ILE A 349 -7.61 -25.74 5.13
C ILE A 349 -8.52 -25.36 6.31
N MET A 350 -8.80 -26.31 7.21
CA MET A 350 -9.60 -26.09 8.41
C MET A 350 -9.02 -25.03 9.34
N SER A 351 -7.69 -25.02 9.56
CA SER A 351 -7.06 -24.00 10.43
C SER A 351 -7.11 -22.62 9.80
N MET A 352 -7.05 -22.52 8.47
CA MET A 352 -7.23 -21.26 7.75
C MET A 352 -8.67 -20.73 7.88
N LEU A 353 -9.68 -21.60 7.78
CA LEU A 353 -11.08 -21.21 7.98
C LEU A 353 -11.33 -20.73 9.41
N ILE A 354 -10.78 -21.42 10.41
CA ILE A 354 -10.85 -21.00 11.82
C ILE A 354 -10.18 -19.63 11.99
N ALA A 355 -9.02 -19.39 11.37
CA ALA A 355 -8.34 -18.09 11.42
C ALA A 355 -9.18 -16.97 10.78
N ILE A 356 -9.85 -17.24 9.65
CA ILE A 356 -10.77 -16.28 9.01
C ILE A 356 -11.94 -15.94 9.93
N ILE A 357 -12.57 -16.95 10.55
CA ILE A 357 -13.68 -16.74 11.49
C ILE A 357 -13.20 -15.91 12.70
N ALA A 358 -12.01 -16.21 13.22
CA ALA A 358 -11.40 -15.44 14.29
C ALA A 358 -11.19 -13.97 13.88
N GLN A 359 -10.66 -13.72 12.68
CA GLN A 359 -10.49 -12.37 12.13
C GLN A 359 -11.82 -11.63 11.98
N TRP A 360 -12.88 -12.29 11.50
CA TRP A 360 -14.22 -11.69 11.44
C TRP A 360 -14.79 -11.36 12.81
N SER A 361 -14.55 -12.19 13.82
CA SER A 361 -14.96 -11.87 15.19
C SER A 361 -14.25 -10.61 15.71
N VAL A 362 -12.95 -10.46 15.45
CA VAL A 362 -12.20 -9.24 15.81
C VAL A 362 -12.71 -8.03 15.02
N LEU A 363 -12.91 -8.17 13.71
CA LEU A 363 -13.41 -7.10 12.85
C LEU A 363 -14.79 -6.62 13.30
N THR A 364 -15.73 -7.53 13.59
CA THR A 364 -17.07 -7.17 14.08
C THR A 364 -16.99 -6.43 15.41
N LEU A 365 -16.17 -6.87 16.36
CA LEU A 365 -15.97 -6.18 17.63
C LEU A 365 -15.41 -4.75 17.43
N VAL A 366 -14.35 -4.59 16.65
CA VAL A 366 -13.73 -3.27 16.41
C VAL A 366 -14.69 -2.34 15.66
N THR A 367 -15.40 -2.83 14.66
CA THR A 367 -16.37 -2.03 13.88
C THR A 367 -17.59 -1.61 14.72
N LEU A 368 -18.06 -2.46 15.63
CA LEU A 368 -19.10 -2.09 16.60
C LEU A 368 -18.61 -0.98 17.54
N GLN A 369 -17.40 -1.09 18.07
CA GLN A 369 -16.81 -0.05 18.92
C GLN A 369 -16.63 1.27 18.16
N LEU A 370 -16.14 1.20 16.92
CA LEU A 370 -15.99 2.36 16.04
C LEU A 370 -17.34 3.05 15.80
N THR A 371 -18.37 2.27 15.46
CA THR A 371 -19.72 2.79 15.22
C THR A 371 -20.32 3.44 16.46
N ARG A 372 -20.17 2.82 17.64
CA ARG A 372 -20.60 3.40 18.92
C ARG A 372 -19.90 4.73 19.19
N LYS A 373 -18.60 4.83 18.90
CA LYS A 373 -17.80 6.04 19.09
C LYS A 373 -18.23 7.17 18.15
N ILE A 374 -18.45 6.86 16.87
CA ILE A 374 -18.96 7.82 15.88
C ILE A 374 -20.33 8.36 16.28
N LYS A 375 -21.26 7.48 16.70
CA LYS A 375 -22.58 7.89 17.20
C LYS A 375 -22.47 8.84 18.41
N LYS A 376 -21.56 8.57 19.34
CA LYS A 376 -21.29 9.46 20.50
C LYS A 376 -20.67 10.81 20.11
N LEU A 377 -19.88 10.86 19.03
CA LEU A 377 -19.29 12.09 18.51
C LEU A 377 -20.32 13.01 17.83
N GLY A 378 -21.33 12.42 17.18
CA GLY A 378 -22.40 13.16 16.51
C GLY A 378 -23.40 13.84 17.46
N LYS A 379 -23.52 13.40 18.72
CA LYS A 379 -24.44 14.01 19.71
C LYS A 379 -24.01 15.45 20.04
N SER A 380 -24.94 16.40 19.98
CA SER A 380 -24.68 17.81 20.34
C SER A 380 -24.39 17.95 21.84
N ASN A 381 -23.72 19.04 22.23
CA ASN A 381 -23.53 19.33 23.66
C ASN A 381 -24.86 19.67 24.35
N SER A 382 -25.84 20.25 23.64
CA SER A 382 -27.20 20.48 24.14
C SER A 382 -27.94 19.18 24.42
N GLN A 383 -27.82 18.16 23.57
CA GLN A 383 -28.40 16.83 23.81
C GLN A 383 -27.77 16.08 24.98
N LYS A 384 -26.54 16.44 25.38
CA LYS A 384 -25.87 15.87 26.56
C LYS A 384 -26.21 16.58 27.87
N LEU A 385 -26.77 17.78 27.79
CA LEU A 385 -27.24 18.56 28.94
C LEU A 385 -28.70 18.26 29.29
N LEU A 386 -29.47 17.70 28.35
CA LEU A 386 -30.88 17.34 28.49
C LEU A 386 -31.11 15.86 28.88
N THR A 387 -30.03 15.10 29.06
CA THR A 387 -30.01 13.70 29.52
C THR A 387 -29.11 13.59 30.73
#